data_AF-A0AAN9B722-F1
#
_entry.id   AF-A0AAN9B722-F1
#
_cell.length_a   1.000
_cell.length_b   1.000
_cell.length_c   1.000
_cell.angle_alpha   90.00
_cell.angle_beta   90.00
_cell.angle_gamma   90.00
#
_symmetry.space_group_name_H-M   'P 1'
#
loop_
_entity.id
_entity.type
_entity.pdbx_description
1 polymer ?
#
loop_
_entity_poly.entity_id
_entity_poly.type
_entity_poly.pdbx_seq_one_letter_code
_entity_poly.pdbx_strand_id
1 'polypeptide(L)'
;MKTATVVCVFIVCFLIGDVHSECLDSMGNTKTDGMGTYLGEDGCNTCFCRGDFSVCTKMMCIPGHKRCMGSDGRIHSSGDSFKSADGCNTCGCRDGFIMCTERACLNGCLDSTSGTFHQVGESFPSSDGCNTCVCSTGNQISCTEMACLAG
;
A
#
# COMPACT_ATOMS: atom_id res chain seq x y z
N MET A 1 -21.31 1.99 -9.27
CA MET A 1 -22.62 2.64 -9.02
C MET A 1 -23.58 1.54 -8.61
N LYS A 2 -24.16 1.62 -7.40
CA LYS A 2 -25.11 0.60 -6.91
C LYS A 2 -26.48 0.92 -7.52
N THR A 3 -27.07 -0.03 -8.24
CA THR A 3 -28.45 0.07 -8.73
C THR A 3 -29.38 -0.47 -7.65
N ALA A 4 -30.38 0.33 -7.27
CA ALA A 4 -31.43 -0.11 -6.36
C ALA A 4 -32.77 -0.06 -7.12
N THR A 5 -33.48 -1.18 -7.13
CA THR A 5 -34.77 -1.31 -7.79
C THR A 5 -35.87 -1.22 -6.75
N VAL A 6 -36.81 -0.30 -6.93
CA VAL A 6 -37.98 -0.19 -6.06
C VAL A 6 -39.05 -1.13 -6.58
N VAL A 7 -39.45 -2.11 -5.78
CA VAL A 7 -40.56 -3.02 -6.11
C VAL A 7 -41.70 -2.80 -5.14
N CYS A 8 -42.89 -2.50 -5.66
CA CYS A 8 -44.08 -2.23 -4.85
C CYS A 8 -45.12 -3.33 -5.03
N VAL A 9 -45.63 -3.86 -3.91
CA VAL A 9 -46.71 -4.85 -3.87
C VAL A 9 -47.81 -4.33 -2.95
N PHE A 10 -49.02 -4.19 -3.48
CA PHE A 10 -50.21 -3.73 -2.75
C PHE A 10 -49.96 -2.51 -1.84
N ILE A 11 -49.27 -1.49 -2.37
CA ILE A 11 -48.95 -0.18 -1.72
C ILE A 11 -47.69 -0.21 -0.83
N VAL A 12 -47.14 -1.38 -0.51
CA VAL A 12 -45.87 -1.48 0.21
C VAL A 12 -44.71 -1.54 -0.78
N CYS A 13 -43.84 -0.54 -0.76
CA CYS A 13 -42.64 -0.49 -1.59
C CYS A 13 -41.42 -0.98 -0.80
N PHE A 14 -40.71 -1.95 -1.36
CA PHE A 14 -39.44 -2.44 -0.84
C PHE A 14 -38.31 -1.87 -1.69
N LEU A 15 -37.26 -1.39 -1.01
CA LEU A 15 -35.99 -1.11 -1.65
C LEU A 15 -35.27 -2.45 -1.84
N ILE A 16 -35.33 -3.00 -3.06
CA ILE A 16 -34.58 -4.19 -3.42
C ILE A 16 -33.30 -3.71 -4.10
N GLY A 17 -32.24 -3.56 -3.31
CA GLY A 17 -30.91 -3.40 -3.88
C GLY A 17 -30.47 -4.72 -4.52
N ASP A 18 -29.66 -4.65 -5.58
CA ASP A 18 -28.88 -5.82 -5.98
C ASP A 18 -28.04 -6.22 -4.76
N VAL A 19 -28.42 -7.30 -4.07
CA VAL A 19 -27.51 -7.99 -3.14
C VAL A 19 -26.49 -8.66 -4.05
N HIS A 20 -25.55 -7.88 -4.58
CA HIS A 20 -24.39 -8.46 -5.21
C HIS A 20 -23.58 -9.03 -4.07
N SER A 21 -23.66 -10.35 -3.95
CA SER A 21 -23.01 -11.13 -2.91
C SER A 21 -21.52 -11.17 -3.20
N GLU A 22 -20.86 -10.13 -2.73
CA GLU A 22 -19.44 -9.92 -2.89
C GLU A 22 -18.68 -10.67 -1.79
N CYS A 23 -17.63 -11.40 -2.15
CA CYS A 23 -16.72 -11.95 -1.14
C CYS A 23 -15.97 -10.79 -0.46
N LEU A 24 -15.66 -10.91 0.83
CA LEU A 24 -14.86 -9.92 1.56
C LEU A 24 -13.51 -10.53 1.97
N ASP A 25 -12.45 -9.73 1.89
CA ASP A 25 -11.16 -10.09 2.51
C ASP A 25 -11.11 -9.74 3.99
N SER A 26 -10.01 -10.12 4.66
CA SER A 26 -9.75 -9.83 6.08
C SER A 26 -9.71 -8.34 6.46
N MET A 27 -9.64 -7.43 5.49
CA MET A 27 -9.71 -5.98 5.71
C MET A 27 -11.09 -5.40 5.38
N GLY A 28 -12.06 -6.25 5.01
CA GLY A 28 -13.41 -5.84 4.63
C GLY A 28 -13.53 -5.31 3.20
N ASN A 29 -12.53 -5.54 2.33
CA ASN A 29 -12.63 -5.14 0.93
C ASN A 29 -13.37 -6.19 0.10
N THR A 30 -14.26 -5.71 -0.75
CA THR A 30 -14.93 -6.49 -1.81
C THR A 30 -13.92 -7.20 -2.72
N LYS A 31 -14.19 -8.47 -3.02
CA LYS A 31 -13.52 -9.31 -4.01
C LYS A 31 -14.54 -9.85 -4.99
N THR A 32 -14.28 -9.66 -6.27
CA THR A 32 -15.11 -10.16 -7.36
C THR A 32 -14.59 -11.50 -7.88
N ASP A 33 -15.44 -12.26 -8.56
CA ASP A 33 -15.03 -13.48 -9.25
C ASP A 33 -13.86 -13.18 -10.22
N GLY A 34 -12.85 -14.05 -10.22
CA GLY A 34 -11.64 -13.90 -11.06
C GLY A 34 -10.63 -12.81 -10.64
N MET A 35 -10.84 -12.05 -9.55
CA MET A 35 -9.91 -11.01 -9.08
C MET A 35 -8.57 -11.56 -8.54
N GLY A 36 -8.44 -12.87 -8.42
CA GLY A 36 -7.27 -13.55 -7.87
C GLY A 36 -7.51 -14.00 -6.43
N THR A 37 -6.41 -14.30 -5.72
CA THR A 37 -6.46 -14.80 -4.34
C THR A 37 -6.27 -13.69 -3.32
N TYR A 38 -6.85 -13.86 -2.13
CA TYR A 38 -6.75 -12.93 -1.00
C TYR A 38 -6.61 -13.69 0.33
N LEU A 39 -6.22 -12.97 1.38
CA LEU A 39 -6.10 -13.53 2.71
C LEU A 39 -7.50 -13.61 3.37
N GLY A 40 -7.90 -14.81 3.77
CA GLY A 40 -9.18 -15.06 4.44
C GLY A 40 -9.26 -14.42 5.83
N GLU A 41 -10.47 -14.34 6.38
CA GLU A 41 -10.74 -13.73 7.69
C GLU A 41 -10.00 -14.41 8.86
N ASP A 42 -9.65 -15.68 8.71
CA ASP A 42 -8.84 -16.40 9.70
C ASP A 42 -7.38 -15.91 9.77
N GLY A 43 -6.97 -15.05 8.82
CA GLY A 43 -5.62 -14.50 8.72
C GLY A 43 -4.56 -15.54 8.36
N CYS A 44 -4.95 -16.67 7.79
CA CYS A 44 -4.08 -17.85 7.64
C CYS A 44 -4.27 -18.49 6.27
N ASN A 45 -5.51 -18.81 5.92
CA ASN A 45 -5.87 -19.41 4.65
C ASN A 45 -5.93 -18.38 3.54
N THR A 46 -5.59 -18.82 2.34
CA THR A 46 -5.74 -18.04 1.12
C THR A 46 -7.04 -18.46 0.43
N CYS A 47 -7.84 -17.48 0.04
CA CYS A 47 -9.15 -17.66 -0.56
C CYS A 47 -9.18 -17.06 -1.96
N PHE A 48 -10.13 -17.49 -2.78
CA PHE A 48 -10.54 -16.78 -3.99
C PHE A 48 -12.06 -16.70 -4.02
N CYS A 49 -12.59 -15.70 -4.71
CA CYS A 49 -14.02 -15.55 -4.87
C CYS A 49 -14.48 -16.34 -6.09
N ARG A 50 -15.55 -17.11 -5.95
CA ARG A 50 -16.23 -17.80 -7.05
C ARG A 50 -17.73 -17.66 -6.87
N GLY A 51 -18.37 -16.88 -7.75
CA GLY A 51 -19.70 -16.35 -7.47
C GLY A 51 -19.71 -15.64 -6.11
N ASP A 52 -20.53 -16.14 -5.20
CA ASP A 52 -20.78 -15.55 -3.88
C ASP A 52 -20.00 -16.21 -2.72
N PHE A 53 -19.16 -17.20 -3.06
CA PHE A 53 -18.51 -18.05 -2.08
C PHE A 53 -17.01 -17.80 -2.04
N SER A 54 -16.51 -17.56 -0.82
CA SER A 54 -15.08 -17.57 -0.53
C SER A 54 -14.59 -19.01 -0.48
N VAL A 55 -13.86 -19.44 -1.51
CA VAL A 55 -13.28 -20.78 -1.57
C VAL A 55 -11.84 -20.70 -1.07
N CYS A 56 -11.60 -21.25 0.11
CA CYS A 56 -10.34 -21.13 0.83
C CYS A 56 -9.55 -22.42 0.88
N THR A 57 -8.23 -22.29 1.03
CA THR A 57 -7.36 -23.41 1.45
C THR A 57 -7.80 -23.93 2.83
N LYS A 58 -7.38 -25.15 3.19
CA LYS A 58 -7.61 -25.75 4.52
C LYS A 58 -6.29 -26.02 5.22
N MET A 59 -5.47 -24.98 5.35
CA MET A 59 -4.26 -25.00 6.15
C MET A 59 -4.62 -25.02 7.64
N MET A 60 -3.81 -25.70 8.43
CA MET A 60 -3.91 -25.64 9.89
C MET A 60 -3.41 -24.27 10.36
N CYS A 61 -4.27 -23.52 11.03
CA CYS A 61 -3.93 -22.19 11.55
C CYS A 61 -3.38 -22.29 12.96
N ILE A 62 -2.08 -22.04 13.09
CA ILE A 62 -1.36 -22.11 14.36
C ILE A 62 -1.45 -20.73 15.04
N PRO A 63 -1.82 -20.66 16.34
CA PRO A 63 -1.80 -19.40 17.09
C PRO A 63 -0.41 -18.73 17.03
N GLY A 64 -0.37 -17.40 16.83
CA GLY A 64 0.89 -16.65 16.69
C GLY A 64 1.45 -16.60 15.27
N HIS A 65 0.87 -17.36 14.32
CA HIS A 65 1.34 -17.49 12.95
C HIS A 65 0.37 -16.95 11.90
N LYS A 66 -0.57 -16.08 12.29
CA LYS A 66 -1.37 -15.38 11.29
C LYS A 66 -0.49 -14.51 10.39
N ARG A 67 -0.85 -14.49 9.12
CA ARG A 67 -0.22 -13.78 8.01
C ARG A 67 -0.86 -12.40 7.86
N CYS A 68 -0.21 -11.50 7.14
CA CYS A 68 -0.66 -10.13 6.92
C CYS A 68 -0.75 -9.82 5.42
N MET A 69 -1.73 -8.99 5.02
CA MET A 69 -1.73 -8.38 3.69
C MET A 69 -0.94 -7.07 3.75
N GLY A 70 0.26 -7.07 3.17
CA GLY A 70 1.14 -5.90 3.15
C GLY A 70 0.58 -4.78 2.27
N SER A 71 1.04 -3.55 2.51
CA SER A 71 0.73 -2.38 1.68
C SER A 71 1.27 -2.50 0.24
N ASP A 72 2.17 -3.45 0.00
CA ASP A 72 2.65 -3.85 -1.33
C ASP A 72 1.70 -4.80 -2.06
N GLY A 73 0.55 -5.14 -1.47
CA GLY A 73 -0.45 -6.05 -2.02
C GLY A 73 -0.06 -7.52 -1.95
N ARG A 74 0.96 -7.88 -1.17
CA ARG A 74 1.44 -9.25 -1.00
C ARG A 74 1.10 -9.80 0.37
N ILE A 75 0.97 -11.12 0.47
CA ILE A 75 0.71 -11.80 1.74
C ILE A 75 2.04 -12.18 2.39
N HIS A 76 2.30 -11.65 3.59
CA HIS A 76 3.51 -11.85 4.39
C HIS A 76 3.22 -12.78 5.59
N SER A 77 4.16 -13.65 5.94
CA SER A 77 4.08 -14.53 7.10
C SER A 77 4.41 -13.78 8.41
N SER A 78 3.93 -14.30 9.54
CA SER A 78 4.34 -13.78 10.86
C SER A 78 5.87 -13.85 10.99
N GLY A 79 6.52 -12.73 11.32
CA GLY A 79 7.97 -12.57 11.37
C GLY A 79 8.58 -11.89 10.14
N ASP A 80 7.86 -11.81 9.02
CA ASP A 80 8.35 -11.15 7.81
C ASP A 80 8.47 -9.64 8.00
N SER A 81 9.40 -9.02 7.28
CA SER A 81 9.57 -7.57 7.18
C SER A 81 9.54 -7.12 5.73
N PHE A 82 8.88 -5.99 5.46
CA PHE A 82 8.68 -5.44 4.12
C PHE A 82 8.68 -3.91 4.12
N LYS A 83 8.79 -3.28 2.95
CA LYS A 83 8.77 -1.82 2.84
C LYS A 83 7.35 -1.28 2.89
N SER A 84 7.16 -0.19 3.63
CA SER A 84 5.93 0.61 3.62
C SER A 84 5.67 1.17 2.22
N ALA A 85 4.42 1.53 1.94
CA ALA A 85 4.04 2.21 0.70
C ALA A 85 4.77 3.54 0.47
N ASP A 86 5.25 4.19 1.54
CA ASP A 86 6.06 5.41 1.47
C ASP A 86 7.53 5.16 1.04
N GLY A 87 7.96 3.89 0.91
CA GLY A 87 9.33 3.50 0.51
C GLY A 87 10.43 3.78 1.54
N CYS A 88 10.12 4.48 2.63
CA CYS A 88 11.07 4.96 3.63
C CYS A 88 10.94 4.14 4.93
N ASN A 89 9.73 3.93 5.41
CA ASN A 89 9.43 3.10 6.56
C ASN A 89 9.53 1.60 6.23
N THR A 90 9.81 0.83 7.28
CA THR A 90 9.81 -0.63 7.21
C THR A 90 8.69 -1.14 8.11
N CYS A 91 7.92 -2.10 7.62
CA CYS A 91 6.84 -2.76 8.32
C CYS A 91 7.20 -4.22 8.62
N GLY A 92 6.66 -4.74 9.71
CA GLY A 92 6.73 -6.16 10.07
C GLY A 92 5.33 -6.74 10.24
N CYS A 93 5.18 -8.02 9.88
CA CYS A 93 3.98 -8.80 10.17
C CYS A 93 4.15 -9.57 11.47
N ARG A 94 3.19 -9.46 12.39
CA ARG A 94 3.19 -10.21 13.65
C ARG A 94 1.78 -10.67 13.97
N ASP A 95 1.54 -11.97 13.80
CA ASP A 95 0.25 -12.62 14.07
C ASP A 95 -0.96 -11.85 13.51
N GLY A 96 -0.88 -11.49 12.22
CA GLY A 96 -1.95 -10.78 11.51
C GLY A 96 -1.93 -9.25 11.68
N PHE A 97 -1.07 -8.72 12.55
CA PHE A 97 -0.90 -7.28 12.73
C PHE A 97 0.31 -6.75 11.96
N ILE A 98 0.13 -5.63 11.29
CA ILE A 98 1.21 -4.89 10.65
C ILE A 98 1.68 -3.80 11.60
N MET A 99 2.99 -3.75 11.84
CA MET A 99 3.63 -2.69 12.64
C MET A 99 4.74 -2.06 11.82
N CYS A 100 4.68 -0.74 11.61
CA CYS A 100 5.68 -0.02 10.83
C CYS A 100 6.53 0.89 11.71
N THR A 101 7.75 1.18 11.26
CA THR A 101 8.54 2.28 11.81
C THR A 101 7.85 3.61 11.52
N GLU A 102 8.07 4.61 12.37
CA GLU A 102 7.57 5.98 12.19
C GLU A 102 8.74 6.95 11.94
N ARG A 103 9.50 6.69 10.88
CA ARG A 103 10.54 7.63 10.44
C ARG A 103 9.86 8.80 9.75
N ALA A 104 10.37 10.01 10.02
CA ALA A 104 9.99 11.18 9.25
C ALA A 104 10.48 11.00 7.81
N CYS A 105 9.57 10.70 6.90
CA CYS A 105 9.89 10.49 5.50
C CYS A 105 9.82 11.84 4.77
N LEU A 106 10.99 12.40 4.49
CA LEU A 106 11.13 13.56 3.63
C LEU A 106 10.97 13.09 2.18
N ASN A 107 9.85 13.46 1.56
CA ASN A 107 9.57 13.19 0.14
C ASN A 107 10.27 14.19 -0.78
N GLY A 108 11.49 14.58 -0.41
CA GLY A 108 12.30 15.56 -1.13
C GLY A 108 13.50 15.99 -0.29
N CYS A 109 14.20 16.98 -0.80
CA CYS A 109 15.43 17.48 -0.23
C CYS A 109 15.32 18.97 0.02
N LEU A 110 15.67 19.41 1.21
CA LEU A 110 15.90 20.82 1.48
C LEU A 110 17.35 21.13 1.13
N ASP A 111 17.56 21.88 0.05
CA ASP A 111 18.88 22.45 -0.23
C ASP A 111 19.19 23.51 0.83
N SER A 112 20.12 23.20 1.74
CA SER A 112 20.53 24.11 2.81
C SER A 112 21.21 25.39 2.30
N THR A 113 21.65 25.41 1.04
CA THR A 113 22.36 26.55 0.44
C THR A 113 21.39 27.59 -0.09
N SER A 114 20.39 27.16 -0.89
CA SER A 114 19.35 28.06 -1.41
C SER A 114 18.12 28.19 -0.51
N GLY A 115 17.91 27.24 0.40
CA GLY A 115 16.68 27.11 1.19
C GLY A 115 15.50 26.49 0.41
N THR A 116 15.75 25.98 -0.81
CA THR A 116 14.71 25.46 -1.70
C THR A 116 14.42 23.99 -1.42
N PHE A 117 13.14 23.61 -1.46
CA PHE A 117 12.74 22.21 -1.39
C PHE A 117 12.63 21.61 -2.79
N HIS A 118 13.40 20.57 -3.05
CA HIS A 118 13.42 19.81 -4.30
C HIS A 118 12.71 18.47 -4.14
N GLN A 119 11.93 18.05 -5.13
CA GLN A 119 11.29 16.73 -5.12
C GLN A 119 12.32 15.62 -5.36
N VAL A 120 12.06 14.41 -4.85
CA VAL A 120 12.91 13.25 -5.16
C VAL A 120 12.96 13.03 -6.68
N GLY A 121 14.15 12.85 -7.22
CA GLY A 121 14.44 12.70 -8.65
C GLY A 121 14.65 14.02 -9.38
N GLU A 122 14.43 15.17 -8.74
CA GLU A 122 14.68 16.47 -9.33
C GLU A 122 16.19 16.74 -9.44
N SER A 123 16.60 17.21 -10.63
CA SER A 123 17.94 17.73 -10.88
C SER A 123 17.92 19.26 -10.84
N PHE A 124 18.89 19.87 -10.16
CA PHE A 124 18.99 21.31 -9.99
C PHE A 124 20.45 21.79 -10.01
N PRO A 125 20.73 23.06 -10.38
CA PRO A 125 22.10 23.59 -10.37
C PRO A 125 22.71 23.64 -8.97
N SER A 126 24.00 23.30 -8.86
CA SER A 126 24.78 23.52 -7.64
C SER A 126 25.04 25.01 -7.40
N SER A 127 25.28 25.39 -6.15
CA SER A 127 25.63 26.77 -5.77
C SER A 127 26.97 27.24 -6.33
N ASP A 128 27.82 26.32 -6.78
CA ASP A 128 29.08 26.64 -7.47
C ASP A 128 28.88 27.10 -8.92
N GLY A 129 27.66 27.00 -9.46
CA GLY A 129 27.31 27.44 -10.81
C GLY A 129 27.84 26.58 -11.95
N CYS A 130 28.52 25.46 -11.67
CA CYS A 130 29.05 24.57 -12.70
C CYS A 130 28.57 23.13 -12.55
N ASN A 131 28.33 22.66 -11.32
CA ASN A 131 27.85 21.32 -11.04
C ASN A 131 26.34 21.22 -11.05
N THR A 132 25.84 19.99 -11.20
CA THR A 132 24.40 19.68 -11.12
C THR A 132 24.18 18.69 -9.98
N CYS A 133 23.16 18.95 -9.17
CA CYS A 133 22.75 18.14 -8.05
C CYS A 133 21.47 17.38 -8.36
N VAL A 134 21.27 16.24 -7.72
CA VAL A 134 20.05 15.42 -7.79
C VAL A 134 19.56 15.14 -6.38
N CYS A 135 18.27 15.38 -6.14
CA CYS A 135 17.61 15.01 -4.89
C CYS A 135 17.24 13.52 -4.89
N SER A 136 17.66 12.80 -3.86
CA SER A 136 17.35 11.40 -3.60
C SER A 136 16.46 11.24 -2.36
N THR A 137 15.91 10.05 -2.17
CA THR A 137 15.07 9.75 -1.00
C THR A 137 15.81 9.98 0.32
N GLY A 138 15.07 10.43 1.34
CA GLY A 138 15.65 10.65 2.68
C GLY A 138 16.51 11.92 2.79
N ASN A 139 16.18 12.97 2.03
CA ASN A 139 16.86 14.27 2.06
C ASN A 139 18.35 14.18 1.70
N GLN A 140 18.69 13.32 0.73
CA GLN A 140 20.05 13.16 0.24
C GLN A 140 20.23 13.92 -1.07
N ILE A 141 21.16 14.88 -1.10
CA ILE A 141 21.55 15.61 -2.31
C ILE A 141 22.92 15.12 -2.76
N SER A 142 23.03 14.70 -4.02
CA SER A 142 24.29 14.28 -4.63
C SER A 142 24.57 15.15 -5.84
N CYS A 143 25.76 15.75 -5.90
CA CYS A 143 26.16 16.65 -6.99
C CYS A 143 27.30 16.04 -7.82
N THR A 144 27.41 16.46 -9.07
CA THR A 144 28.62 16.20 -9.87
C THR A 144 29.83 16.90 -9.24
N GLU A 145 31.03 16.37 -9.47
CA GLU A 145 32.28 16.94 -8.97
C GLU A 145 33.18 17.37 -10.14
N MET A 146 32.69 18.30 -10.96
CA MET A 146 33.47 18.91 -12.03
C MET A 146 34.31 20.05 -11.46
N ALA A 147 35.55 20.17 -11.95
CA ALA A 147 36.39 21.32 -11.64
C ALA A 147 35.80 22.57 -12.31
N CYS A 148 35.24 23.47 -11.50
CA CYS A 148 34.76 24.76 -11.98
C CYS A 148 35.95 25.66 -12.31
N LEU A 149 35.95 26.30 -13.49
CA LEU A 149 36.90 27.37 -13.79
C LEU A 149 36.46 28.62 -13.02
N ALA A 150 37.35 29.17 -12.19
CA ALA A 150 37.10 30.46 -11.56
C ALA A 150 36.94 31.52 -12.66
N GLY A 151 35.74 32.08 -12.77
CA GLY A 151 35.43 33.23 -13.62
C GLY A 151 35.83 34.54 -12.97
#